data_AF-A0A162IPC4-F1
#
_entry.id   AF-A0A162IPC4-F1
#
_cell.length_a   1.000
_cell.length_b   1.000
_cell.length_c   1.000
_cell.angle_alpha   90.00
_cell.angle_beta   90.00
_cell.angle_gamma   90.00
#
_symmetry.space_group_name_H-M   'P 1'
#
loop_
_entity.id
_entity.type
_entity.pdbx_description
1 polymer ?
#
loop_
_entity_poly.entity_id
_entity_poly.type
_entity_poly.pdbx_seq_one_letter_code
_entity_poly.pdbx_strand_id
1 'polypeptide(L)'
;MGGGSGPNPKIGAFTGPWGNMSSIKQKGVTSYSLTANRQRPLAGAFHNAIFNTYRRAKAQILYVVPPFVAAYAIMHWATEKNEFLNSKEGRALYGDDE
;
A
#
# COMPACT_ATOMS: atom_id res chain seq x y z
N MET A 1 -22.89 -22.29 23.88
CA MET A 1 -21.86 -21.43 23.26
C MET A 1 -22.11 -20.01 23.75
N GLY A 2 -21.29 -19.56 24.69
CA GLY A 2 -21.57 -18.44 25.60
C GLY A 2 -21.54 -17.08 24.92
N GLY A 3 -22.48 -16.22 25.31
CA GLY A 3 -22.53 -14.81 24.93
C GLY A 3 -21.29 -14.08 25.44
N GLY A 4 -20.32 -13.88 24.56
CA GLY A 4 -19.11 -13.13 24.84
C GLY A 4 -19.37 -11.64 24.63
N SER A 5 -19.02 -10.85 25.66
CA SER A 5 -19.14 -9.40 25.79
C SER A 5 -19.18 -8.63 24.47
N GLY A 6 -20.21 -7.80 24.33
CA GLY A 6 -20.23 -6.78 23.27
C GLY A 6 -19.05 -5.80 23.40
N PRO A 7 -18.86 -4.95 22.39
CA PRO A 7 -17.77 -3.98 22.36
C PRO A 7 -17.76 -3.14 23.63
N ASN A 8 -16.63 -3.13 24.33
CA ASN A 8 -16.42 -2.33 25.53
C ASN A 8 -15.18 -1.45 25.35
N PRO A 9 -15.36 -0.19 24.92
CA PRO A 9 -14.29 0.78 24.74
C PRO A 9 -13.47 1.03 26.01
N LYS A 10 -14.06 0.82 27.20
CA LYS A 10 -13.39 1.05 28.50
C LYS A 10 -12.30 0.02 28.78
N ILE A 11 -12.33 -1.13 28.12
CA ILE A 11 -11.31 -2.18 28.20
C ILE A 11 -10.53 -2.33 26.89
N GLY A 12 -10.68 -1.38 25.95
CA GLY A 12 -10.05 -1.43 24.62
C GLY A 12 -10.66 -2.44 23.64
N ALA A 13 -11.82 -3.01 23.95
CA ALA A 13 -12.51 -3.96 23.07
C ALA A 13 -13.46 -3.21 22.12
N PHE A 14 -12.99 -2.90 20.91
CA PHE A 14 -13.75 -2.10 19.93
C PHE A 14 -14.56 -2.92 18.93
N THR A 15 -14.53 -4.24 18.99
CA THR A 15 -15.31 -5.14 18.11
C THR A 15 -16.02 -6.20 18.95
N GLY A 16 -17.15 -6.68 18.44
CA GLY A 16 -17.96 -7.71 19.09
C GLY A 16 -18.37 -8.79 18.09
N PRO A 17 -18.98 -9.89 18.56
CA PRO A 17 -19.36 -11.03 17.72
C PRO A 17 -20.49 -10.68 16.74
N TRP A 18 -20.81 -11.62 15.85
CA TRP A 18 -21.99 -11.53 14.98
C TRP A 18 -23.25 -11.19 15.78
N GLY A 19 -24.04 -10.23 15.27
CA GLY A 19 -25.22 -9.71 15.97
C GLY A 19 -24.95 -8.59 16.97
N ASN A 20 -23.70 -8.36 17.37
CA ASN A 20 -23.28 -7.24 18.23
C ASN A 20 -21.91 -6.68 17.80
N MET A 21 -21.73 -6.50 16.49
CA MET A 21 -20.58 -5.76 15.97
C MET A 21 -20.79 -4.28 16.32
N SER A 22 -19.78 -3.64 16.88
CA SER A 22 -19.68 -2.23 17.34
C SER A 22 -20.06 -1.13 16.35
N SER A 23 -20.70 -1.45 15.24
CA SER A 23 -21.16 -0.50 14.25
C SER A 23 -22.31 0.35 14.79
N ILE A 24 -22.46 1.53 14.18
CA ILE A 24 -23.65 2.37 14.36
C ILE A 24 -24.91 1.58 13.94
N LYS A 25 -26.06 1.88 14.55
CA LYS A 25 -27.33 1.27 14.17
C LYS A 25 -27.67 1.64 12.72
N GLN A 26 -27.82 0.65 11.85
CA GLN A 26 -28.16 0.83 10.44
C GLN A 26 -29.66 0.56 10.24
N LYS A 27 -30.37 1.49 9.58
CA LYS A 27 -31.80 1.34 9.24
C LYS A 27 -32.01 1.88 7.82
N GLY A 28 -32.80 1.18 7.01
CA GLY A 28 -33.19 1.63 5.66
C GLY A 28 -32.21 1.29 4.54
N VAL A 29 -31.17 0.49 4.80
CA VAL A 29 -30.26 -0.02 3.76
C VAL A 29 -30.72 -1.42 3.34
N THR A 30 -31.04 -1.60 2.06
CA THR A 30 -31.39 -2.90 1.48
C THR A 30 -30.33 -3.34 0.49
N SER A 31 -29.73 -4.50 0.73
CA SER A 31 -28.68 -5.08 -0.11
C SER A 31 -29.24 -6.22 -0.95
N TYR A 32 -28.95 -6.20 -2.25
CA TYR A 32 -29.34 -7.25 -3.19
C TYR A 32 -28.08 -7.94 -3.72
N SER A 33 -28.15 -9.26 -3.90
CA SER A 33 -27.07 -10.04 -4.50
C SER A 33 -27.63 -11.16 -5.37
N LEU A 34 -26.87 -11.55 -6.39
CA LEU A 34 -27.15 -12.72 -7.21
C LEU A 34 -26.30 -13.90 -6.71
N THR A 35 -26.84 -15.11 -6.75
CA THR A 35 -26.07 -16.32 -6.41
C THR A 35 -24.85 -16.47 -7.33
N ALA A 36 -23.71 -16.91 -6.78
CA ALA A 36 -22.45 -17.02 -7.50
C ALA A 36 -22.54 -17.96 -8.71
N ASN A 37 -23.33 -19.04 -8.61
CA ASN A 37 -23.52 -20.03 -9.67
C ASN A 37 -24.30 -19.47 -10.89
N ARG A 38 -24.90 -18.27 -10.76
CA ARG A 38 -25.65 -17.60 -11.82
C ARG A 38 -24.87 -16.42 -12.42
N GLN A 39 -23.65 -16.18 -11.95
CA GLN A 39 -22.76 -15.14 -12.46
C GLN A 39 -21.64 -15.76 -13.29
N ARG A 40 -21.12 -14.98 -14.25
CA ARG A 40 -19.88 -15.32 -14.96
C ARG A 40 -18.71 -14.76 -14.15
N PRO A 41 -17.86 -15.60 -13.53
CA PRO A 41 -16.90 -15.15 -12.51
C PRO A 41 -15.82 -14.18 -13.04
N LEU A 42 -15.47 -14.26 -14.33
CA LEU A 42 -14.46 -13.40 -14.97
C LEU A 42 -15.05 -12.48 -16.04
N ALA A 43 -16.36 -12.21 -16.01
CA ALA A 43 -16.97 -11.31 -16.97
C ALA A 43 -16.32 -9.93 -16.91
N GLY A 44 -15.81 -9.46 -18.05
CA GLY A 44 -15.14 -8.15 -18.15
C GLY A 44 -13.79 -8.05 -17.44
N ALA A 45 -13.23 -9.17 -16.94
CA ALA A 45 -12.00 -9.15 -16.16
C ALA A 45 -10.82 -8.53 -16.95
N PHE A 46 -10.64 -8.87 -18.23
CA PHE A 46 -9.55 -8.35 -19.04
C PHE A 46 -9.66 -6.83 -19.29
N HIS A 47 -10.82 -6.37 -19.76
CA HIS A 47 -11.09 -4.95 -19.98
C HIS A 47 -10.92 -4.16 -18.68
N ASN A 48 -11.53 -4.63 -17.59
CA ASN A 48 -11.43 -3.97 -16.29
C ASN A 48 -10.01 -4.02 -15.74
N ALA A 49 -9.31 -5.15 -15.85
CA ALA A 49 -7.94 -5.28 -15.36
C ALA A 49 -7.00 -4.31 -16.06
N ILE A 50 -7.18 -4.00 -17.33
CA ILE A 50 -6.30 -3.05 -18.02
C ILE A 50 -6.68 -1.61 -17.64
N PHE A 51 -7.93 -1.20 -17.92
CA PHE A 51 -8.31 0.21 -17.80
C PHE A 51 -8.46 0.67 -16.36
N ASN A 52 -9.01 -0.16 -15.47
CA ASN A 52 -9.14 0.19 -14.05
C ASN A 52 -7.78 0.19 -13.35
N THR A 53 -6.88 -0.74 -13.70
CA THR A 53 -5.53 -0.76 -13.11
C THR A 53 -4.73 0.44 -13.55
N TYR A 54 -4.73 0.79 -14.85
CA TYR A 54 -4.07 2.01 -15.31
C TYR A 54 -4.62 3.25 -14.62
N ARG A 55 -5.96 3.39 -14.53
CA ARG A 55 -6.59 4.52 -13.84
C ARG A 55 -6.18 4.61 -12.37
N ARG A 56 -6.07 3.48 -11.67
CA ARG A 56 -5.64 3.42 -10.26
C ARG A 56 -4.15 3.72 -10.11
N ALA A 57 -3.30 3.16 -10.97
CA ALA A 57 -1.85 3.37 -10.94
C ALA A 57 -1.50 4.84 -11.23
N LYS A 58 -2.13 5.44 -12.23
CA LYS A 58 -1.95 6.86 -12.58
C LYS A 58 -2.23 7.78 -11.38
N ALA A 59 -3.25 7.49 -10.58
CA ALA A 59 -3.61 8.32 -9.43
C ALA A 59 -2.56 8.28 -8.30
N GLN A 60 -1.71 7.24 -8.25
CA GLN A 60 -0.71 7.04 -7.20
C GLN A 60 0.72 7.29 -7.67
N ILE A 61 0.95 7.33 -8.99
CA ILE A 61 2.31 7.37 -9.55
C ILE A 61 3.12 8.58 -9.06
N LEU A 62 2.49 9.73 -8.82
CA LEU A 62 3.15 10.94 -8.34
C LEU A 62 3.52 10.89 -6.85
N TYR A 63 2.92 10.00 -6.06
CA TYR A 63 3.32 9.80 -4.66
C TYR A 63 4.43 8.77 -4.54
N VAL A 64 4.49 7.82 -5.48
CA VAL A 64 5.41 6.68 -5.43
C VAL A 64 6.68 6.96 -6.22
N VAL A 65 6.57 7.42 -7.47
CA VAL A 65 7.74 7.54 -8.37
C VAL A 65 8.74 8.61 -7.91
N PRO A 66 8.35 9.84 -7.51
CA PRO A 66 9.33 10.85 -7.10
C PRO A 66 10.26 10.43 -5.96
N PRO A 67 9.79 9.86 -4.83
CA PRO A 67 10.72 9.43 -3.77
C PRO A 67 11.61 8.26 -4.22
N PHE A 68 11.12 7.34 -5.05
CA PHE A 68 11.97 6.25 -5.57
C PHE A 68 13.04 6.75 -6.55
N VAL A 69 12.70 7.70 -7.42
CA VAL A 69 13.67 8.32 -8.32
C VAL A 69 14.74 9.07 -7.53
N ALA A 70 14.33 9.85 -6.52
CA ALA A 70 15.27 10.55 -5.65
C ALA A 70 16.19 9.58 -4.89
N ALA A 71 15.64 8.52 -4.30
CA ALA A 71 16.42 7.51 -3.60
C ALA A 71 17.43 6.82 -4.53
N TYR A 72 17.00 6.46 -5.74
CA TYR A 72 17.88 5.85 -6.73
C TYR A 72 19.01 6.80 -7.16
N ALA A 73 18.69 8.06 -7.43
CA ALA A 73 19.69 9.06 -7.82
C ALA A 73 20.73 9.31 -6.72
N ILE A 74 20.28 9.43 -5.46
CA ILE A 74 21.18 9.62 -4.31
C ILE A 74 22.07 8.38 -4.13
N MET A 75 21.49 7.19 -4.22
CA MET A 75 22.25 5.94 -4.08
C MET A 75 23.31 5.83 -5.18
N HIS A 76 22.93 6.08 -6.43
CA HIS A 76 23.85 6.02 -7.56
C HIS A 76 25.00 7.01 -7.41
N TRP A 77 24.71 8.26 -7.04
CA TRP A 77 25.74 9.26 -6.74
C TRP A 77 26.65 8.83 -5.59
N ALA A 78 26.08 8.27 -4.52
CA ALA A 78 26.86 7.82 -3.36
C ALA A 78 27.80 6.65 -3.73
N THR A 79 27.34 5.70 -4.55
CA THR A 79 28.15 4.58 -5.03
C THR A 79 29.31 5.07 -5.90
N GLU A 80 29.03 5.90 -6.91
CA GLU A 80 30.07 6.42 -7.80
C GLU A 80 31.10 7.27 -7.03
N LYS A 81 30.64 8.11 -6.10
CA LYS A 81 31.53 8.91 -5.27
C LYS A 81 32.38 8.04 -4.36
N ASN A 82 31.82 6.99 -3.77
CA ASN A 82 32.55 6.06 -2.92
C ASN A 82 33.63 5.29 -3.70
N GLU A 83 33.30 4.79 -4.89
CA GLU A 83 34.25 4.13 -5.78
C GLU A 83 35.37 5.08 -6.22
N PHE A 84 35.04 6.31 -6.59
CA PHE A 84 36.00 7.33 -6.96
C PHE A 84 36.97 7.64 -5.81
N LEU A 85 36.48 7.87 -4.60
CA LEU A 85 37.34 8.18 -3.44
C LEU A 85 38.28 7.03 -3.07
N ASN A 86 37.86 5.78 -3.26
CA ASN A 86 38.70 4.60 -3.01
C ASN A 86 39.66 4.27 -4.17
N SER A 87 39.44 4.87 -5.35
CA SER A 87 40.33 4.74 -6.50
C SER A 87 41.70 5.38 -6.25
N LYS A 88 42.67 5.08 -7.12
CA LYS A 88 44.01 5.68 -7.04
C LYS A 88 43.98 7.18 -7.32
N GLU A 89 43.16 7.60 -8.29
CA GLU A 89 43.01 9.00 -8.68
C GLU A 89 42.33 9.81 -7.57
N GLY A 90 41.29 9.27 -6.95
CA GLY A 90 40.61 9.93 -5.83
C GLY A 90 41.50 10.09 -4.59
N ARG A 91 42.34 9.09 -4.29
CA ARG A 91 43.35 9.19 -3.22
C ARG A 91 44.44 10.22 -3.53
N ALA A 92 44.86 10.35 -4.79
CA ALA A 92 45.84 11.38 -5.17
C ALA A 92 45.25 12.80 -5.12
N LEU A 93 43.95 12.94 -5.37
CA LEU A 93 43.28 14.25 -5.42
C LEU A 93 42.81 14.75 -4.04
N TYR A 94 42.43 13.83 -3.14
CA TYR A 94 41.83 14.16 -1.83
C TYR A 94 42.57 13.58 -0.63
N GLY A 95 43.68 12.85 -0.84
CA GLY A 95 44.44 12.20 0.24
C GLY A 95 45.40 13.11 1.00
N ASP A 96 45.75 14.28 0.45
CA ASP A 96 46.65 15.26 1.06
C ASP A 96 45.89 16.44 1.73
N ASP A 97 44.57 16.48 1.64
CA ASP A 97 43.70 17.56 2.15
C ASP A 97 43.19 17.32 3.60
N GLU A 98 43.80 16.40 4.35
CA GLU A 98 43.60 16.19 5.80
C GLU A 98 44.79 16.74 6.60
#